data_AF-A0A085WAR6-F1
#
_entry.id   AF-A0A085WAR6-F1
#
_cell.length_a   1.000
_cell.length_b   1.000
_cell.length_c   1.000
_cell.angle_alpha   90.00
_cell.angle_beta   90.00
_cell.angle_gamma   90.00
#
_symmetry.space_group_name_H-M   'P 1'
#
loop_
_entity.id
_entity.type
_entity.pdbx_description
1 polymer ?
#
loop_
_entity_poly.entity_id
_entity_poly.type
_entity_poly.pdbx_seq_one_letter_code
_entity_poly.pdbx_strand_id
1 'polypeptide(L)'
;MAETRSKEQGGRAHGGYGKALIVGVGLLSLTTLSFALSRLHVGAWGLVVAVAIAVIKVTLIAFFFMHLSERAGGPRLVFATAVLFVIILIGLILVEASDRPQPAMPPGPFSAERLPGLDEQPQAAPTREPPSEQTP
;
A
#
# COMPACT_ATOMS: atom_id res chain seq x y z
N MET A 1 2.55 21.64 -54.98
CA MET A 1 1.38 20.90 -54.43
C MET A 1 1.71 20.15 -53.12
N ALA A 2 2.70 20.60 -52.34
CA ALA A 2 3.18 19.89 -51.13
C ALA A 2 2.99 20.69 -49.82
N GLU A 3 2.62 21.97 -49.87
CA GLU A 3 2.53 22.83 -48.69
C GLU A 3 1.18 22.81 -47.95
N THR A 4 0.12 22.26 -48.55
CA THR A 4 -1.21 22.27 -47.94
C THR A 4 -1.41 21.21 -46.85
N ARG A 5 -0.50 20.22 -46.72
CA ARG A 5 -0.65 19.11 -45.75
C ARG A 5 -0.06 19.40 -44.37
N SER A 6 0.74 20.45 -44.21
CA SER A 6 1.41 20.77 -42.93
C SER A 6 0.52 21.55 -41.96
N LYS A 7 -0.53 22.24 -42.45
CA LYS A 7 -1.42 23.06 -41.59
C LYS A 7 -2.56 22.30 -40.89
N GLU A 8 -2.90 21.07 -41.29
CA GLU A 8 -4.06 20.34 -40.72
C GLU A 8 -3.72 19.35 -39.59
N GLN A 9 -2.44 19.18 -39.23
CA GLN A 9 -2.03 18.24 -38.18
C GLN A 9 -1.90 18.86 -36.78
N GLY A 10 -2.04 20.18 -36.63
CA GLY A 10 -1.86 20.89 -35.35
C GLY A 10 -3.05 20.88 -34.37
N GLY A 11 -4.20 20.32 -34.73
CA GLY A 11 -5.46 20.55 -33.99
C GLY A 11 -6.06 19.39 -33.19
N ARG A 12 -5.45 18.20 -33.18
CA ARG A 12 -6.14 16.96 -32.71
C ARG A 12 -5.85 16.51 -31.27
N ALA A 13 -5.13 17.29 -30.47
CA ALA A 13 -4.64 16.86 -29.15
C ALA A 13 -5.52 17.22 -27.92
N HIS A 14 -6.68 17.86 -28.06
CA HIS A 14 -7.26 18.65 -26.94
C HIS A 14 -8.43 18.05 -26.14
N GLY A 15 -8.89 16.82 -26.42
CA GLY A 15 -10.12 16.28 -25.79
C GLY A 15 -9.95 15.33 -24.59
N GLY A 16 -8.83 14.60 -24.50
CA GLY A 16 -8.66 13.52 -23.52
C GLY A 16 -7.96 13.94 -22.21
N TYR A 17 -6.99 14.84 -22.31
CA TYR A 17 -6.11 15.19 -21.18
C TYR A 17 -6.83 15.90 -20.04
N GLY A 18 -7.87 16.68 -20.32
CA GLY A 18 -8.62 17.40 -19.28
C GLY A 18 -9.23 16.48 -18.22
N LYS A 19 -9.77 15.33 -18.65
CA LYS A 19 -10.33 14.32 -17.73
C LYS A 19 -9.23 13.68 -16.88
N ALA A 20 -8.11 13.31 -17.51
CA ALA A 20 -6.96 12.72 -16.80
C ALA A 20 -6.37 13.68 -15.76
N LEU A 21 -6.29 14.98 -16.07
CA LEU A 21 -5.80 15.99 -15.13
C LEU A 21 -6.73 16.19 -13.93
N ILE A 22 -8.05 16.24 -14.14
CA ILE A 22 -9.03 16.36 -13.04
C ILE A 22 -8.93 15.16 -12.08
N VAL A 23 -8.83 13.95 -12.62
CA VAL A 23 -8.68 12.73 -11.80
C VAL A 23 -7.32 12.73 -11.10
N GLY A 24 -6.25 13.15 -11.79
CA GLY A 24 -4.92 13.31 -11.22
C GLY A 24 -4.91 14.24 -10.00
N VAL A 25 -5.61 15.37 -10.07
CA VAL A 25 -5.78 16.28 -8.93
C VAL A 25 -6.58 15.63 -7.79
N GLY A 26 -7.62 14.87 -8.12
CA GLY A 26 -8.36 14.07 -7.13
C GLY A 26 -7.48 13.05 -6.41
N LEU A 27 -6.62 12.33 -7.14
CA LEU A 27 -5.65 11.38 -6.58
C LEU A 27 -4.58 12.05 -5.73
N LEU A 28 -4.13 13.24 -6.12
CA LEU A 28 -3.17 14.03 -5.36
C LEU A 28 -3.80 14.50 -4.04
N SER A 29 -5.06 14.93 -4.08
CA SER A 29 -5.85 15.27 -2.89
C SER A 29 -5.99 14.09 -1.95
N LEU A 30 -6.38 12.91 -2.47
CA LEU A 30 -6.50 11.68 -1.67
C LEU A 30 -5.17 11.22 -1.06
N THR A 31 -4.07 11.38 -1.80
CA THR A 31 -2.72 11.05 -1.30
C THR A 31 -2.31 11.99 -0.18
N THR A 32 -2.59 13.29 -0.35
CA THR A 32 -2.34 14.30 0.69
C THR A 32 -3.18 14.01 1.93
N LEU A 33 -4.44 13.63 1.76
CA LEU A 33 -5.34 13.27 2.86
C LEU A 33 -4.87 12.00 3.60
N SER A 34 -4.42 10.98 2.86
CA SER A 34 -3.85 9.75 3.46
C SER A 34 -2.56 10.04 4.23
N PHE A 35 -1.69 10.89 3.69
CA PHE A 35 -0.48 11.33 4.38
C PHE A 35 -0.80 12.14 5.64
N ALA A 36 -1.76 13.07 5.56
CA ALA A 36 -2.21 13.84 6.71
C ALA A 36 -2.80 12.94 7.79
N LEU A 37 -3.61 11.95 7.40
CA LEU A 37 -4.19 10.98 8.32
C LEU A 37 -3.12 10.12 9.00
N SER A 38 -2.02 9.79 8.31
CA SER A 38 -0.87 9.11 8.91
C SER A 38 -0.08 9.98 9.89
N ARG A 39 -0.17 11.30 9.78
CA ARG A 39 0.50 12.26 10.69
C ARG A 39 -0.35 12.57 11.92
N LEU A 40 -1.67 12.53 11.79
CA LEU A 40 -2.60 12.65 12.91
C LEU A 40 -2.65 11.30 13.63
N HIS A 41 -2.53 11.31 14.97
CA HIS A 41 -2.72 10.09 15.76
C HIS A 41 -4.21 9.74 15.79
N VAL A 42 -4.72 9.12 14.72
CA VAL A 42 -6.13 8.73 14.57
C VAL A 42 -6.40 7.42 15.32
N GLY A 43 -6.10 7.35 16.62
CA GLY A 43 -6.46 6.27 17.54
C GLY A 43 -6.59 4.83 16.95
N ALA A 44 -7.60 4.09 17.39
CA ALA A 44 -7.85 2.71 16.91
C ALA A 44 -8.46 2.65 15.50
N TRP A 45 -9.14 3.71 15.05
CA TRP A 45 -9.87 3.75 13.77
C TRP A 45 -9.01 4.17 12.58
N GLY A 46 -7.78 4.65 12.82
CA GLY A 46 -6.89 5.18 11.79
C GLY A 46 -6.60 4.16 10.69
N LEU A 47 -6.45 2.88 11.04
CA LEU A 47 -6.24 1.81 10.06
C LEU A 47 -7.45 1.65 9.12
N VAL A 48 -8.66 1.61 9.66
CA VAL A 48 -9.89 1.43 8.88
C VAL A 48 -10.05 2.59 7.89
N VAL A 49 -9.84 3.82 8.36
CA VAL A 49 -9.95 5.02 7.53
C VAL A 49 -8.82 5.06 6.48
N ALA A 50 -7.60 4.70 6.83
CA ALA A 50 -6.47 4.63 5.90
C ALA A 50 -6.74 3.62 4.77
N VAL A 51 -7.26 2.43 5.10
CA VAL A 51 -7.64 1.41 4.13
C VAL A 51 -8.79 1.90 3.24
N ALA A 52 -9.81 2.55 3.80
CA ALA A 52 -10.91 3.10 3.00
C ALA A 52 -10.42 4.13 1.97
N ILE A 53 -9.55 5.06 2.38
CA ILE A 53 -8.94 6.04 1.46
C ILE A 53 -8.10 5.34 0.38
N ALA A 54 -7.34 4.31 0.76
CA ALA A 54 -6.53 3.52 -0.17
C ALA A 54 -7.40 2.83 -1.23
N VAL A 55 -8.53 2.22 -0.85
CA VAL A 55 -9.45 1.56 -1.78
C VAL A 55 -10.03 2.58 -2.78
N ILE A 56 -10.51 3.73 -2.30
CA ILE A 56 -11.05 4.79 -3.17
C ILE A 56 -9.99 5.25 -4.19
N LYS A 57 -8.75 5.44 -3.74
CA LYS A 57 -7.62 5.83 -4.61
C LYS A 57 -7.41 4.82 -5.73
N VAL A 58 -7.36 3.53 -5.40
CA VAL A 58 -7.12 2.45 -6.36
C VAL A 58 -8.29 2.35 -7.36
N THR A 59 -9.53 2.53 -6.92
CA THR A 59 -10.70 2.54 -7.81
C THR A 59 -10.63 3.67 -8.84
N LEU A 60 -10.26 4.89 -8.43
CA LEU A 60 -10.09 6.02 -9.36
C LEU A 60 -8.98 5.77 -10.38
N ILE A 61 -7.85 5.20 -9.94
CA ILE A 61 -6.74 4.84 -10.84
C ILE A 61 -7.21 3.81 -11.87
N ALA A 62 -7.88 2.74 -11.43
CA ALA A 62 -8.34 1.70 -12.33
C ALA A 62 -9.35 2.22 -13.36
N PHE A 63 -10.35 3.01 -12.92
CA PHE A 63 -11.42 3.45 -13.81
C PHE A 63 -10.97 4.48 -14.87
N PHE A 64 -10.08 5.41 -14.49
CA PHE A 64 -9.68 6.52 -15.35
C PHE A 64 -8.29 6.37 -15.98
N PHE A 65 -7.29 5.82 -15.27
CA PHE A 65 -5.93 5.71 -15.80
C PHE A 65 -5.65 4.37 -16.48
N MET A 66 -6.33 3.28 -16.08
CA MET A 66 -6.19 1.98 -16.78
C MET A 66 -7.14 1.82 -17.98
N HIS A 67 -7.57 2.93 -18.60
CA HIS A 67 -8.29 2.96 -19.88
C HIS A 67 -9.55 2.04 -19.94
N LEU A 68 -10.05 1.60 -18.79
CA LEU A 68 -11.23 0.75 -18.63
C LEU A 68 -12.52 1.44 -19.10
N SER A 69 -12.50 2.79 -19.15
CA SER A 69 -13.60 3.63 -19.60
C SER A 69 -13.49 4.05 -21.08
N GLU A 70 -12.33 3.93 -21.73
CA GLU A 70 -12.11 4.48 -23.08
C GLU A 70 -12.32 3.42 -24.19
N ARG A 71 -12.35 2.13 -23.84
CA ARG A 71 -12.87 1.06 -24.70
C ARG A 71 -13.94 0.27 -23.95
N ALA A 72 -15.17 0.29 -24.44
CA ALA A 72 -16.23 -0.60 -23.98
C ALA A 72 -15.87 -2.04 -24.37
N GLY A 73 -15.45 -2.88 -23.41
CA GLY A 73 -15.06 -4.25 -23.72
C GLY A 73 -14.61 -5.10 -22.52
N GLY A 74 -14.23 -6.34 -22.85
CA GLY A 74 -13.83 -7.45 -21.95
C GLY A 74 -12.85 -7.14 -20.80
N PRO A 75 -11.93 -6.16 -20.89
CA PRO A 75 -11.04 -5.81 -19.76
C PRO A 75 -11.77 -5.45 -18.47
N ARG A 76 -12.99 -4.89 -18.53
CA ARG A 76 -13.78 -4.56 -17.32
C ARG A 76 -14.26 -5.80 -16.59
N LEU A 77 -14.63 -6.85 -17.32
CA LEU A 77 -15.05 -8.11 -16.74
C LEU A 77 -13.85 -8.86 -16.16
N VAL A 78 -12.71 -8.88 -16.85
CA VAL A 78 -11.47 -9.49 -16.35
C VAL A 78 -11.00 -8.80 -15.07
N PHE A 79 -11.00 -7.46 -15.05
CA PHE A 79 -10.64 -6.70 -13.85
C PHE A 79 -11.61 -6.97 -12.68
N ALA A 80 -12.92 -6.97 -12.94
CA ALA A 80 -13.91 -7.27 -11.91
C ALA A 80 -13.73 -8.69 -11.34
N THR A 81 -13.50 -9.69 -12.20
CA THR A 81 -13.22 -11.07 -11.77
C THR A 81 -11.91 -11.16 -10.98
N ALA A 82 -10.85 -10.44 -11.38
CA ALA A 82 -9.59 -10.41 -10.65
C ALA A 82 -9.77 -9.79 -9.25
N VAL A 83 -10.48 -8.66 -9.14
CA VAL A 83 -10.78 -8.02 -7.85
C VAL A 83 -11.63 -8.94 -6.97
N LEU A 84 -12.66 -9.57 -7.53
CA LEU A 84 -13.48 -10.55 -6.81
C LEU A 84 -12.62 -11.69 -6.26
N PHE A 85 -11.71 -12.23 -7.08
CA PHE A 85 -10.82 -13.30 -6.66
C PHE A 85 -9.88 -12.86 -5.54
N VAL A 86 -9.32 -11.65 -5.62
CA VAL A 86 -8.50 -11.07 -4.55
C VAL A 86 -9.29 -10.93 -3.24
N ILE A 87 -10.54 -10.44 -3.30
CA ILE A 87 -11.40 -10.32 -2.12
C ILE A 87 -11.66 -11.71 -1.50
N ILE A 88 -11.95 -12.72 -2.32
CA ILE A 88 -12.15 -14.09 -1.87
C ILE A 88 -10.87 -14.64 -1.21
N LEU A 89 -9.70 -14.45 -1.84
CA LEU A 89 -8.42 -14.90 -1.29
C LEU A 89 -8.09 -14.24 0.04
N ILE A 90 -8.27 -12.91 0.15
CA ILE A 90 -8.08 -12.19 1.41
C ILE A 90 -9.05 -12.71 2.46
N GLY A 91 -10.33 -12.88 2.12
CA GLY A 91 -11.33 -13.45 3.03
C GLY A 91 -10.93 -14.84 3.53
N LEU A 92 -10.46 -15.71 2.63
CA LEU A 92 -9.97 -17.04 3.00
C LEU A 92 -8.77 -16.98 3.93
N ILE A 93 -7.80 -16.10 3.67
CA ILE A 93 -6.63 -15.89 4.54
C ILE A 93 -7.07 -15.42 5.93
N LEU A 94 -8.05 -14.51 6.01
CA LEU A 94 -8.55 -14.00 7.28
C LEU A 94 -9.33 -15.06 8.06
N VAL A 95 -10.14 -15.88 7.38
CA VAL A 95 -10.83 -17.02 8.00
C VAL A 95 -9.83 -18.03 8.52
N GLU A 96 -8.86 -18.43 7.70
CA GLU A 96 -7.77 -19.34 8.09
C GLU A 96 -6.97 -18.79 9.27
N ALA A 97 -6.61 -17.50 9.24
CA ALA A 97 -5.87 -16.87 10.32
C ALA A 97 -6.68 -16.80 11.64
N SER A 98 -8.01 -16.69 11.54
CA SER A 98 -8.90 -16.65 12.70
C SER A 98 -9.10 -18.04 13.31
N ASP A 99 -9.15 -19.07 12.46
CA ASP A 99 -9.34 -20.46 12.88
C ASP A 99 -8.02 -21.15 13.25
N ARG A 100 -6.88 -20.49 13.02
CA ARG A 100 -5.56 -21.03 13.33
C ARG A 100 -5.42 -21.25 14.85
N PRO A 101 -5.37 -22.52 15.33
CA PRO A 101 -5.03 -22.76 16.72
C PRO A 101 -3.62 -22.23 16.98
N GLN A 102 -3.39 -21.66 18.17
CA GLN A 102 -2.04 -21.34 18.65
C GLN A 102 -1.15 -22.55 18.37
N PRO A 103 0.11 -22.37 17.91
CA PRO A 103 1.03 -23.48 17.80
C PRO A 103 1.19 -24.09 19.19
N ALA A 104 0.40 -25.13 19.48
CA ALA A 104 0.63 -26.00 20.60
C ALA A 104 1.90 -26.72 20.21
N MET A 105 3.04 -26.17 20.64
CA MET A 105 4.30 -26.88 20.59
C MET A 105 4.01 -28.21 21.27
N PRO A 106 4.00 -29.34 20.53
CA PRO A 106 3.92 -30.64 21.17
C PRO A 106 5.08 -30.67 22.17
N PRO A 107 4.90 -31.19 23.38
CA PRO A 107 6.02 -31.36 24.29
C PRO A 107 7.05 -32.23 23.57
N GLY A 108 8.07 -31.58 23.01
CA GLY A 108 9.20 -32.25 22.40
C GLY A 108 10.05 -32.85 23.51
N PRO A 109 11.02 -33.71 23.17
CA PRO A 109 11.97 -34.24 24.17
C PRO A 109 12.82 -33.14 24.82
N PHE A 110 12.74 -31.90 24.34
CA PHE A 110 13.42 -30.73 24.87
C PHE A 110 12.39 -29.71 25.35
N SER A 111 12.44 -29.37 26.64
CA SER A 111 11.73 -28.22 27.18
C SER A 111 12.20 -26.95 26.45
N ALA A 112 11.28 -26.13 25.95
CA ALA A 112 11.59 -24.79 25.50
C ALA A 112 11.87 -23.89 26.72
N GLU A 113 12.97 -24.16 27.42
CA GLU A 113 13.45 -23.29 28.49
C GLU A 113 13.84 -21.96 27.85
N ARG A 114 13.26 -20.87 28.33
CA ARG A 114 13.62 -19.52 27.88
C ARG A 114 15.11 -19.32 28.17
N LEU A 115 15.91 -19.00 27.15
CA LEU A 115 17.34 -18.72 27.32
C LEU A 115 17.53 -17.62 28.39
N PRO A 116 18.28 -17.90 29.47
CA PRO A 116 18.61 -16.90 30.47
C PRO A 116 19.28 -15.69 29.80
N GLY A 117 18.74 -14.48 30.02
CA GLY A 117 19.26 -13.24 29.44
C GLY A 117 18.47 -12.66 28.27
N LEU A 118 17.39 -13.30 27.80
CA LEU A 118 16.46 -12.67 26.84
C LEU A 118 15.41 -11.74 27.50
N ASP A 119 15.34 -11.76 28.83
CA ASP A 119 14.53 -10.84 29.64
C ASP A 119 15.26 -9.53 29.91
N GLU A 120 16.57 -9.50 29.68
CA GLU A 120 17.34 -8.28 29.68
C GLU A 120 17.01 -7.55 28.38
N GLN A 121 16.20 -6.48 28.48
CA GLN A 121 16.18 -5.43 27.45
C GLN A 121 17.62 -5.20 26.99
N PRO A 122 17.88 -4.91 25.70
CA PRO A 122 19.22 -4.54 25.24
C PRO A 122 19.74 -3.42 26.14
N GLN A 123 20.54 -3.78 27.16
CA GLN A 123 21.27 -2.83 27.97
C GLN A 123 22.13 -2.15 26.92
N ALA A 124 21.87 -0.87 26.68
CA ALA A 124 22.67 -0.07 25.76
C ALA A 124 24.12 -0.46 26.02
N ALA A 125 24.79 -1.00 25.00
CA ALA A 125 26.13 -1.55 25.13
C ALA A 125 26.93 -0.57 26.00
N PRO A 126 27.55 -1.02 27.10
CA PRO A 126 28.19 -0.11 28.05
C PRO A 126 29.04 0.84 27.24
N THR A 127 28.71 2.14 27.31
CA THR A 127 29.49 3.19 26.68
C THR A 127 30.92 2.92 27.09
N ARG A 128 31.76 2.50 26.13
CA ARG A 128 33.18 2.29 26.42
C ARG A 128 33.69 3.67 26.81
N GLU A 129 33.84 3.91 28.11
CA GLU A 129 34.61 5.04 28.58
C GLU A 129 36.00 4.87 27.95
N PRO A 130 36.49 5.87 27.19
CA PRO A 130 37.82 5.78 26.61
C PRO A 130 38.83 5.56 27.75
N PRO A 131 39.81 4.66 27.56
CA PRO A 131 40.81 4.38 28.59
C PRO A 131 41.38 5.69 29.09
N SER A 132 41.25 5.96 30.39
CA SER A 132 41.98 7.05 31.01
C SER A 132 43.45 6.80 30.72
N GLU A 133 44.00 7.68 29.89
CA GLU A 133 45.37 7.69 29.43
C GLU A 133 46.26 7.83 30.68
N GLN A 134 46.61 6.69 31.28
CA GLN A 134 47.59 6.58 32.34
C GLN A 134 48.93 6.93 31.69
N THR A 135 49.22 8.22 31.69
CA THR A 135 50.51 8.79 31.33
C THR A 135 51.50 8.49 32.48
N PRO A 136 52.75 8.16 32.15
CA PRO A 136 53.69 7.44 33.00
C PRO A 136 54.22 8.22 34.21
#